data_AF-A0A9Q3FKJ5-F1
#
_entry.id   AF-A0A9Q3FKJ5-F1
#
_cell.length_a   1.000
_cell.length_b   1.000
_cell.length_c   1.000
_cell.angle_alpha   90.00
_cell.angle_beta   90.00
_cell.angle_gamma   90.00
#
_symmetry.space_group_name_H-M   'P 1'
#
loop_
_entity.id
_entity.type
_entity.pdbx_description
1 polymer ?
#
loop_
_entity_poly.entity_id
_entity_poly.type
_entity_poly.pdbx_seq_one_letter_code
_entity_poly.pdbx_strand_id
1 'polypeptide(L)'
;MSYSQKGASQQLPEASSWAKFSGTGEYEYMELVNSIDGISIDVPSITYYWITARLNTTSKRHASIWYIEMKEIHGRRNWPRLKSQIIQRYRNGTWISKKTMSFGNYKYSVYKDPYQWCLRQSKLVEAIDPQINIQREP
;
A
#
# COMPACT_ATOMS: atom_id res chain seq x y z
N MET A 1 -45.35 -8.77 11.79
CA MET A 1 -43.94 -9.14 11.60
C MET A 1 -43.34 -8.20 10.56
N SER A 2 -42.46 -7.29 10.96
CA SER A 2 -41.67 -6.50 10.01
C SER A 2 -40.22 -6.54 10.50
N TYR A 3 -39.45 -7.47 9.94
CA TYR A 3 -38.01 -7.47 10.08
C TYR A 3 -37.47 -6.44 9.09
N SER A 4 -37.35 -5.17 9.52
CA SER A 4 -36.45 -4.24 8.86
C SER A 4 -35.05 -4.80 9.02
N GLN A 5 -34.51 -5.36 7.92
CA GLN A 5 -33.11 -5.67 7.81
C GLN A 5 -32.31 -4.41 8.13
N LYS A 6 -31.68 -4.38 9.30
CA LYS A 6 -30.53 -3.51 9.56
C LYS A 6 -29.52 -3.85 8.48
N GLY A 7 -29.40 -2.99 7.46
CA GLY A 7 -28.29 -3.08 6.53
C GLY A 7 -27.03 -3.11 7.36
N ALA A 8 -26.28 -4.20 7.29
CA ALA A 8 -25.00 -4.32 7.96
C ALA A 8 -24.13 -3.15 7.47
N SER A 9 -23.99 -2.12 8.30
CA SER A 9 -23.02 -1.06 8.06
C SER A 9 -21.67 -1.76 7.98
N GLN A 10 -21.11 -1.88 6.78
CA GLN A 10 -19.76 -2.39 6.59
C GLN A 10 -18.83 -1.53 7.45
N GLN A 11 -18.41 -2.08 8.59
CA GLN A 11 -17.51 -1.40 9.50
C GLN A 11 -16.11 -1.45 8.87
N LEU A 12 -15.84 -0.45 8.03
CA LEU A 12 -14.48 -0.19 7.59
C LEU A 12 -13.65 0.22 8.81
N PRO A 13 -12.38 -0.24 8.91
CA PRO A 13 -11.46 0.28 9.91
C PRO A 13 -11.42 1.81 9.88
N GLU A 14 -11.28 2.46 11.04
CA GLU A 14 -11.27 3.93 11.16
C GLU A 14 -10.29 4.59 10.18
N ALA A 15 -10.56 5.82 9.74
CA ALA A 15 -9.70 6.50 8.76
C ALA A 15 -8.25 6.68 9.27
N SER A 16 -8.09 6.75 10.59
CA SER A 16 -6.82 6.82 11.32
C SER A 16 -5.96 5.56 11.17
N SER A 17 -6.56 4.39 10.96
CA SER A 17 -5.87 3.10 10.88
C SER A 17 -5.34 2.78 9.48
N TRP A 18 -5.67 3.60 8.48
CA TRP A 18 -5.23 3.40 7.11
C TRP A 18 -3.90 4.10 6.85
N ALA A 19 -3.07 3.49 6.01
CA ALA A 19 -1.81 4.10 5.57
C ALA A 19 -2.08 5.45 4.90
N LYS A 20 -1.38 6.50 5.37
CA LYS A 20 -1.42 7.83 4.76
C LYS A 20 -0.50 7.85 3.55
N PHE A 21 -0.96 8.43 2.46
CA PHE A 21 -0.21 8.43 1.20
C PHE A 21 0.05 9.85 0.71
N SER A 22 1.30 10.30 0.79
CA SER A 22 1.70 11.61 0.26
C SER A 22 2.31 11.52 -1.14
N GLY A 23 2.72 10.31 -1.53
CA GLY A 23 3.43 10.05 -2.79
C GLY A 23 4.90 10.48 -2.75
N THR A 24 5.43 10.85 -1.57
CA THR A 24 6.82 11.30 -1.41
C THR A 24 7.63 10.41 -0.48
N GLY A 25 6.99 9.60 0.35
CA GLY A 25 7.69 8.67 1.23
C GLY A 25 8.26 7.47 0.48
N GLU A 26 9.39 6.97 0.98
CA GLU A 26 10.24 5.99 0.29
C GLU A 26 9.52 4.66 -0.02
N TYR A 27 8.65 4.21 0.88
CA TYR A 27 7.88 2.96 0.79
C TYR A 27 6.37 3.18 0.94
N GLU A 28 5.89 4.43 0.97
CA GLU A 28 4.49 4.78 1.24
C GLU A 28 3.51 4.08 0.28
N TYR A 29 3.89 3.91 -0.99
CA TYR A 29 3.01 3.23 -1.96
C TYR A 29 2.88 1.73 -1.66
N MET A 30 3.95 1.09 -1.16
CA MET A 30 3.92 -0.33 -0.78
C MET A 30 3.06 -0.53 0.45
N GLU A 31 3.23 0.32 1.47
CA GLU A 31 2.41 0.30 2.68
C GLU A 31 0.93 0.52 2.36
N LEU A 32 0.63 1.46 1.45
CA LEU A 32 -0.73 1.70 0.97
C LEU A 32 -1.33 0.47 0.28
N VAL A 33 -0.61 -0.10 -0.68
CA VAL A 33 -1.10 -1.27 -1.45
C VAL A 33 -1.29 -2.48 -0.53
N ASN A 34 -0.31 -2.77 0.32
CA ASN A 34 -0.37 -3.91 1.25
C ASN A 34 -1.49 -3.74 2.27
N SER A 35 -1.70 -2.53 2.80
CA SER A 35 -2.79 -2.24 3.72
C SER A 35 -4.16 -2.49 3.08
N ILE A 36 -4.34 -2.06 1.82
CA ILE A 36 -5.61 -2.25 1.10
C ILE A 36 -5.86 -3.70 0.72
N ASP A 37 -4.82 -4.39 0.26
CA ASP A 37 -4.92 -5.81 -0.06
C ASP A 37 -5.21 -6.63 1.21
N GLY A 38 -4.56 -6.31 2.34
CA GLY A 38 -4.85 -6.93 3.64
C GLY A 38 -6.31 -6.74 4.08
N ILE A 39 -6.83 -5.51 4.01
CA ILE A 39 -8.25 -5.24 4.32
C ILE A 39 -9.19 -6.00 3.38
N SER A 40 -8.82 -6.16 2.11
CA SER A 40 -9.63 -6.90 1.14
C SER A 40 -9.66 -8.41 1.44
N ILE A 41 -8.59 -8.95 2.03
CA ILE A 41 -8.51 -10.33 2.49
C ILE A 41 -9.32 -10.50 3.79
N ASP A 42 -9.14 -9.61 4.76
CA ASP A 42 -9.78 -9.70 6.08
C ASP A 42 -11.28 -9.41 6.02
N VAL A 43 -11.73 -8.59 5.07
CA VAL A 43 -13.13 -8.21 4.88
C VAL A 43 -13.58 -8.54 3.45
N PRO A 44 -13.86 -9.81 3.10
CA PRO A 44 -14.20 -10.21 1.72
C PRO A 44 -15.44 -9.51 1.15
N SER A 45 -16.33 -8.98 2.00
CA SER A 45 -17.52 -8.25 1.56
C SER A 45 -17.21 -6.83 1.06
N ILE A 46 -16.02 -6.30 1.33
CA ILE A 46 -15.67 -4.90 1.02
C ILE A 46 -15.72 -4.67 -0.49
N THR A 47 -16.56 -3.72 -0.91
CA THR A 47 -16.61 -3.34 -2.32
C THR A 47 -15.46 -2.38 -2.65
N TYR A 48 -14.88 -2.49 -3.85
CA TYR A 48 -13.87 -1.54 -4.33
C TYR A 48 -14.33 -0.08 -4.31
N TYR A 49 -15.64 0.17 -4.36
CA TYR A 49 -16.21 1.51 -4.16
C TYR A 49 -15.82 2.12 -2.80
N TRP A 50 -15.85 1.34 -1.73
CA TRP A 50 -15.48 1.80 -0.40
C TRP A 50 -13.97 2.03 -0.26
N ILE A 51 -13.17 1.15 -0.86
CA ILE A 51 -11.72 1.31 -0.94
C ILE A 51 -11.36 2.61 -1.67
N THR A 52 -11.98 2.88 -2.83
CA THR A 52 -11.69 4.09 -3.59
C THR A 52 -12.23 5.37 -2.96
N ALA A 53 -13.35 5.29 -2.23
CA ALA A 53 -13.83 6.39 -1.41
C ALA A 53 -12.87 6.70 -0.26
N ARG A 54 -12.28 5.68 0.37
CA ARG A 54 -11.33 5.84 1.48
C ARG A 54 -9.98 6.38 1.00
N LEU A 55 -9.50 5.93 -0.15
CA LEU A 55 -8.27 6.44 -0.78
C LEU A 55 -8.28 7.96 -1.02
N ASN A 56 -9.44 8.54 -1.34
CA ASN A 56 -9.60 10.00 -1.43
C ASN A 56 -9.25 10.71 -0.12
N THR A 57 -9.52 10.07 1.03
CA THR A 57 -9.31 10.66 2.36
C THR A 57 -7.93 10.37 2.96
N THR A 58 -7.26 9.30 2.52
CA THR A 58 -5.93 8.91 3.00
C THR A 58 -4.80 9.51 2.17
N SER A 59 -5.09 9.86 0.91
CA SER A 59 -4.16 10.57 0.03
C SER A 59 -4.03 12.04 0.46
N LYS A 60 -2.80 12.56 0.45
CA LYS A 60 -2.46 13.93 0.86
C LYS A 60 -1.69 14.66 -0.24
N ARG A 61 -1.81 15.99 -0.29
CA ARG A 61 -1.02 16.87 -1.16
C ARG A 61 -1.12 16.45 -2.64
N HIS A 62 0.00 16.34 -3.34
CA HIS A 62 0.02 16.00 -4.77
C HIS A 62 -0.52 14.59 -5.07
N ALA A 63 -0.46 13.66 -4.11
CA ALA A 63 -1.03 12.34 -4.29
C ALA A 63 -2.57 12.36 -4.33
N SER A 64 -3.23 13.28 -3.63
CA SER A 64 -4.70 13.38 -3.68
C SER A 64 -5.19 13.88 -5.03
N ILE A 65 -4.50 14.87 -5.62
CA ILE A 65 -4.83 15.42 -6.93
C ILE A 65 -4.71 14.32 -7.99
N TRP A 66 -3.56 13.65 -8.04
CA TRP A 66 -3.33 12.54 -8.98
C TRP A 66 -4.35 11.40 -8.78
N TYR A 67 -4.68 11.06 -7.53
CA TYR A 67 -5.64 10.00 -7.25
C TYR A 67 -7.05 10.34 -7.77
N ILE A 68 -7.49 11.59 -7.62
CA ILE A 68 -8.78 12.06 -8.15
C ILE A 68 -8.81 11.93 -9.67
N GLU A 69 -7.77 12.38 -10.36
CA GLU A 69 -7.65 12.26 -11.83
C GLU A 69 -7.72 10.79 -12.28
N MET A 70 -6.97 9.90 -11.64
CA MET A 70 -6.97 8.47 -11.98
C MET A 70 -8.34 7.82 -11.73
N LYS A 71 -9.05 8.26 -10.68
CA LYS A 71 -10.40 7.78 -10.36
C LYS A 71 -11.43 8.23 -11.40
N GLU A 72 -11.27 9.41 -11.98
CA GLU A 72 -12.10 9.91 -13.08
C GLU A 72 -11.83 9.13 -14.38
N ILE A 73 -10.57 8.88 -14.70
CA ILE A 73 -10.16 8.20 -15.94
C ILE A 73 -10.51 6.69 -15.90
N HIS A 74 -10.29 6.01 -14.78
CA HIS A 74 -10.39 4.55 -14.69
C HIS A 74 -11.63 4.05 -13.94
N GLY A 75 -12.44 4.96 -13.40
CA GLY A 75 -13.68 4.64 -12.71
C GLY A 75 -13.48 4.25 -11.24
N ARG A 76 -14.57 4.41 -10.47
CA ARG A 76 -14.57 4.32 -8.99
C ARG A 76 -14.59 2.88 -8.44
N ARG A 77 -14.67 1.86 -9.28
CA ARG A 77 -14.91 0.46 -8.86
C ARG A 77 -13.80 -0.52 -9.26
N ASN A 78 -12.63 -0.03 -9.68
CA ASN A 78 -11.58 -0.88 -10.21
C ASN A 78 -10.27 -0.73 -9.41
N TRP A 79 -10.23 -1.31 -8.20
CA TRP A 79 -9.00 -1.34 -7.40
C TRP A 79 -7.82 -1.98 -8.14
N PRO A 80 -7.95 -3.15 -8.82
CA PRO A 80 -6.83 -3.74 -9.55
C PRO A 80 -6.20 -2.79 -10.58
N ARG A 81 -7.02 -2.03 -11.30
CA ARG A 81 -6.53 -1.02 -12.26
C ARG A 81 -5.87 0.16 -11.54
N LEU A 82 -6.47 0.68 -10.48
CA LEU A 82 -5.87 1.79 -9.72
C LEU A 82 -4.55 1.37 -9.05
N LYS A 83 -4.49 0.16 -8.50
CA LYS A 83 -3.28 -0.46 -7.95
C LYS A 83 -2.18 -0.52 -9.00
N SER A 84 -2.48 -0.97 -10.22
CA SER A 84 -1.45 -1.02 -11.28
C SER A 84 -0.93 0.37 -11.65
N GLN A 85 -1.78 1.40 -11.66
CA GLN A 85 -1.36 2.79 -11.88
C GLN A 85 -0.49 3.34 -10.74
N ILE A 86 -0.83 3.03 -9.49
CA ILE A 86 0.00 3.40 -8.31
C ILE A 86 1.38 2.76 -8.44
N ILE A 87 1.44 1.45 -8.70
CA ILE A 87 2.70 0.72 -8.85
C ILE A 87 3.51 1.31 -10.01
N GLN A 88 2.89 1.54 -11.17
CA GLN A 88 3.58 2.10 -12.34
C GLN A 88 4.18 3.49 -12.06
N ARG A 89 3.47 4.34 -11.33
CA ARG A 89 3.92 5.69 -11.01
C ARG A 89 5.07 5.71 -10.00
N TYR A 90 4.96 4.93 -8.94
CA TYR A 90 5.85 5.02 -7.77
C TYR A 90 6.95 3.94 -7.75
N ARG A 91 6.78 2.81 -8.45
CA ARG A 91 7.80 1.78 -8.69
C ARG A 91 8.39 1.90 -10.09
N ASN A 92 8.90 3.07 -10.43
CA ASN A 92 9.59 3.29 -11.71
C ASN A 92 11.03 2.75 -11.69
N GLY A 93 11.65 2.62 -12.87
CA GLY A 93 13.02 2.08 -13.02
C GLY A 93 14.06 2.82 -12.19
N THR A 94 13.97 4.15 -12.09
CA THR A 94 14.87 4.97 -11.26
C THR A 94 14.73 4.61 -9.77
N TRP A 95 13.51 4.39 -9.29
CA TRP A 95 13.26 3.98 -7.91
C TRP A 95 13.82 2.58 -7.64
N ILE A 96 13.59 1.62 -8.55
CA ILE A 96 14.14 0.26 -8.43
C ILE A 96 15.66 0.31 -8.37
N SER A 97 16.33 1.01 -9.29
CA SER A 97 17.79 1.15 -9.29
C SER A 97 18.31 1.74 -7.98
N LYS A 98 17.65 2.77 -7.43
CA LYS A 98 18.01 3.34 -6.13
C LYS A 98 17.89 2.33 -5.00
N LYS A 99 16.86 1.48 -5.00
CA LYS A 99 16.67 0.42 -3.99
C LYS A 99 17.73 -0.67 -4.12
N THR A 100 18.03 -1.12 -5.34
CA THR A 100 19.10 -2.08 -5.62
C THR A 100 20.46 -1.57 -5.16
N MET A 101 20.80 -0.30 -5.45
CA MET A 101 22.02 0.33 -4.93
C MET A 101 22.03 0.42 -3.41
N SER A 102 20.89 0.78 -2.80
CA SER A 102 20.77 0.84 -1.34
C SER A 102 20.96 -0.54 -0.69
N PHE A 103 20.44 -1.60 -1.30
CA PHE A 103 20.66 -2.98 -0.88
C PHE A 103 22.14 -3.36 -0.95
N GLY A 104 22.80 -3.11 -2.09
CA GLY A 104 24.21 -3.43 -2.28
C GLY A 104 25.17 -2.69 -1.35
N ASN A 105 24.89 -1.40 -1.09
CA ASN A 105 25.76 -0.50 -0.34
C ASN A 105 25.58 -0.58 1.18
N TYR A 106 24.42 -1.06 1.67
CA TYR A 106 24.15 -1.10 3.10
C TYR A 106 24.70 -2.37 3.77
N LYS A 107 26.02 -2.41 3.97
CA LYS A 107 26.69 -3.50 4.68
C LYS A 107 26.32 -3.52 6.17
N TYR A 108 26.30 -4.73 6.74
CA TYR A 108 26.14 -4.89 8.19
C TYR A 108 27.31 -4.27 8.94
N SER A 109 27.02 -3.69 10.11
CA SER A 109 28.01 -3.10 11.00
C SER A 109 27.78 -3.68 12.39
N VAL A 110 28.86 -4.10 13.06
CA VAL A 110 28.82 -4.69 14.40
C VAL A 110 28.27 -3.74 15.47
N TYR A 111 28.17 -2.45 15.17
CA TYR A 111 27.61 -1.42 16.05
C TYR A 111 26.10 -1.20 15.87
N LYS A 112 25.47 -1.91 14.92
CA LYS A 112 24.03 -1.83 14.68
C LYS A 112 23.33 -3.07 15.22
N ASP A 113 22.09 -2.88 15.68
CA ASP A 113 21.22 -4.00 16.03
C ASP A 113 21.03 -4.92 14.80
N PRO A 114 21.40 -6.21 14.89
CA PRO A 114 21.21 -7.18 13.83
C PRO A 114 19.76 -7.26 13.34
N TYR A 115 18.80 -7.18 14.27
CA TYR A 115 17.39 -7.29 13.95
C TYR A 115 16.92 -6.10 13.08
N GLN A 116 17.23 -4.86 13.49
CA GLN A 116 16.96 -3.68 12.65
C GLN A 116 17.64 -3.74 11.28
N TRP A 117 18.87 -4.29 11.20
CA TRP A 117 19.56 -4.45 9.92
C TRP A 117 18.82 -5.46 9.01
N CYS A 118 18.48 -6.63 9.52
CA CYS A 118 17.74 -7.66 8.80
C CYS A 118 16.38 -7.16 8.33
N LEU A 119 15.61 -6.48 9.18
CA LEU A 119 14.33 -5.87 8.81
C LEU A 119 14.46 -4.91 7.64
N ARG A 120 15.50 -4.07 7.64
CA ARG A 120 15.75 -3.13 6.54
C ARG A 120 16.10 -3.84 5.24
N GLN A 121 16.94 -4.88 5.30
CA GLN A 121 17.28 -5.67 4.12
C GLN A 121 16.05 -6.40 3.56
N SER A 122 15.22 -6.99 4.41
CA SER A 122 13.95 -7.62 4.00
C SER A 122 13.06 -6.64 3.22
N LYS A 123 12.86 -5.42 3.74
CA LYS A 123 12.08 -4.38 3.06
C LYS A 123 12.65 -3.99 1.70
N LEU A 124 13.98 -3.91 1.58
CA LEU A 124 14.64 -3.60 0.31
C LEU A 124 14.45 -4.73 -0.71
N VAL A 125 14.53 -5.97 -0.26
CA VAL A 125 14.33 -7.14 -1.13
C VAL A 125 12.88 -7.22 -1.61
N GLU A 126 11.90 -7.06 -0.73
CA GLU A 126 10.47 -6.99 -1.10
C GLU A 126 10.16 -5.83 -2.07
N ALA A 127 10.87 -4.70 -1.93
CA ALA A 127 10.75 -3.57 -2.84
C ALA A 127 11.29 -3.87 -4.24
N ILE A 128 12.44 -4.53 -4.32
CA ILE A 128 13.12 -4.90 -5.57
C ILE A 128 12.35 -6.03 -6.27
N ASP A 129 11.95 -7.06 -5.53
CA ASP A 129 11.22 -8.21 -6.02
C ASP A 129 9.94 -8.44 -5.20
N PRO A 130 8.79 -7.89 -5.63
CA PRO A 130 7.52 -8.07 -4.93
C PRO A 130 6.99 -9.51 -4.94
N GLN A 131 7.53 -10.41 -5.77
CA GLN A 131 7.13 -11.81 -5.82
C GLN A 131 7.99 -12.71 -4.94
N ILE A 132 9.01 -12.15 -4.29
CA ILE A 132 9.91 -12.91 -3.45
C ILE A 132 9.19 -13.41 -2.20
N ASN A 133 9.22 -14.72 -1.98
CA ASN A 133 8.64 -15.33 -0.80
C ASN A 133 9.65 -15.28 0.36
N ILE A 134 9.64 -14.18 1.11
CA ILE A 134 10.39 -14.09 2.37
C ILE A 134 9.53 -14.74 3.45
N GLN A 135 9.88 -15.95 3.86
CA GLN A 135 9.27 -16.57 5.03
C GLN A 135 9.58 -15.70 6.25
N ARG A 136 8.55 -15.15 6.88
CA ARG A 136 8.64 -14.48 8.17
C ARG A 136 8.24 -15.50 9.22
N GLU A 137 9.19 -15.98 10.02
CA GLU A 137 8.85 -16.78 11.19
C GLU A 137 8.01 -15.94 12.16
N PRO A 138 6.98 -16.52 12.79
CA PRO A 138 6.01 -15.82 13.64
C PRO A 138 6.63 -15.19 14.90
#